data_AF-A0A852LD42-F1
#
_entry.id   AF-A0A852LD42-F1
#
_cell.length_a   1.000
_cell.length_b   1.000
_cell.length_c   1.000
_cell.angle_alpha   90.00
_cell.angle_beta   90.00
_cell.angle_gamma   90.00
#
_symmetry.space_group_name_H-M   'P 1'
#
loop_
_entity.id
_entity.type
_entity.pdbx_description
1 polymer ?
#
loop_
_entity_poly.entity_id
_entity_poly.type
_entity_poly.pdbx_seq_one_letter_code
_entity_poly.pdbx_strand_id
1 'polypeptide(L)'
;LCFVFKQATEKIRIEITSLSLTESRVTSDETIQQLFVECRLYNLIAEETPLSLPKPRCGQWIHYNYSNVIHVDKANNRARREYLKSMLLKPDLHPDSLRFTVVSDPPDDQQHLECEDIGFAYVSLREIFQEQRDVIEQEID
;
A
#
# COMPACT_ATOMS: atom_id res chain seq x y z
N LEU A 1 0.40 8.97 3.53
CA LEU A 1 0.00 7.71 4.22
C LEU A 1 1.01 7.39 5.31
N CYS A 2 0.63 6.97 6.52
CA CYS A 2 1.59 6.56 7.57
C CYS A 2 1.65 5.02 7.72
N PHE A 3 2.86 4.42 7.73
CA PHE A 3 3.05 2.96 7.71
C PHE A 3 3.89 2.42 8.85
N VAL A 4 3.53 1.25 9.40
CA VAL A 4 4.40 0.44 10.27
C VAL A 4 4.78 -0.86 9.57
N PHE A 5 6.05 -0.95 9.14
CA PHE A 5 6.68 -2.19 8.75
C PHE A 5 7.30 -2.80 10.01
N LYS A 6 7.03 -4.07 10.33
CA LYS A 6 7.73 -4.76 11.42
C LYS A 6 8.29 -6.08 10.93
N GLN A 7 9.60 -6.14 10.76
CA GLN A 7 10.28 -7.39 10.43
C GLN A 7 10.40 -8.26 11.69
N ALA A 8 9.53 -9.26 11.81
CA ALA A 8 9.87 -10.45 12.58
C ALA A 8 10.49 -11.46 11.60
N THR A 9 11.42 -12.30 12.05
CA THR A 9 12.20 -13.25 11.22
C THR A 9 11.35 -14.20 10.34
N GLU A 10 10.02 -14.20 10.54
CA GLU A 10 9.02 -15.06 9.90
C GLU A 10 7.77 -14.32 9.39
N LYS A 11 7.64 -12.99 9.55
CA LYS A 11 6.51 -12.23 9.01
C LYS A 11 6.88 -10.79 8.68
N ILE A 12 6.21 -10.27 7.66
CA ILE A 12 6.17 -8.85 7.30
C ILE A 12 4.79 -8.34 7.67
N ARG A 13 4.73 -7.15 8.27
CA ARG A 13 3.48 -6.47 8.58
C ARG A 13 3.42 -5.16 7.80
N ILE A 14 2.27 -4.85 7.25
CA ILE A 14 2.00 -3.60 6.54
C ILE A 14 0.76 -2.99 7.17
N GLU A 15 0.86 -1.72 7.60
CA GLU A 15 -0.26 -1.01 8.22
C GLU A 15 -0.59 0.25 7.43
N ILE A 16 -1.77 0.31 6.79
CA ILE A 16 -2.30 1.53 6.15
C ILE A 16 -3.08 2.28 7.22
N THR A 17 -2.47 3.31 7.82
CA THR A 17 -3.12 4.03 8.94
C THR A 17 -4.06 5.12 8.45
N SER A 18 -3.57 6.06 7.64
CA SER A 18 -4.32 7.25 7.21
C SER A 18 -3.94 7.72 5.80
N LEU A 19 -4.84 8.49 5.18
CA LEU A 19 -4.65 9.15 3.89
C LEU A 19 -5.10 10.61 4.01
N SER A 20 -4.36 11.51 3.39
CA SER A 20 -4.76 12.89 3.14
C SER A 20 -4.49 13.22 1.68
N LEU A 21 -5.23 14.20 1.16
CA LEU A 21 -5.03 14.73 -0.18
C LEU A 21 -4.57 16.17 -0.09
N THR A 22 -3.54 16.52 -0.85
CA THR A 22 -3.16 17.91 -1.11
C THR A 22 -3.99 18.47 -2.28
N GLU A 23 -3.99 19.81 -2.41
CA GLU A 23 -4.60 20.51 -3.54
C GLU A 23 -4.22 19.84 -4.87
N SER A 24 -5.19 19.25 -5.55
CA SER A 24 -5.01 18.46 -6.77
C SER A 24 -6.30 18.41 -7.59
N ARG A 25 -6.23 17.88 -8.81
CA ARG A 25 -7.45 17.66 -9.63
C ARG A 25 -8.45 16.75 -8.91
N VAL A 26 -7.95 15.76 -8.19
CA VAL A 26 -8.74 14.80 -7.39
C VAL A 26 -9.58 15.51 -6.33
N THR A 27 -9.00 16.48 -5.61
CA THR A 27 -9.73 17.20 -4.55
C THR A 27 -10.89 18.02 -5.12
N SER A 28 -10.79 18.51 -6.35
CA SER A 28 -11.83 19.30 -7.03
C SER A 28 -12.83 18.45 -7.84
N ASP A 29 -12.57 17.16 -8.02
CA ASP A 29 -13.41 16.29 -8.84
C ASP A 29 -14.57 15.70 -8.02
N GLU A 30 -15.77 16.25 -8.20
CA GLU A 30 -16.98 15.82 -7.49
C GLU A 30 -17.46 14.41 -7.87
N THR A 31 -16.93 13.81 -8.94
CA THR A 31 -17.25 12.42 -9.30
C THR A 31 -16.54 11.44 -8.37
N ILE A 32 -15.38 11.83 -7.82
CA ILE A 32 -14.62 11.02 -6.87
C ILE A 32 -15.18 11.22 -5.46
N GLN A 33 -15.86 10.20 -4.94
CA GLN A 33 -16.56 10.29 -3.66
C GLN A 33 -16.02 9.32 -2.60
N GLN A 34 -15.61 8.13 -2.98
CA GLN A 34 -15.13 7.09 -2.08
C GLN A 34 -13.74 6.63 -2.53
N LEU A 35 -12.85 6.38 -1.58
CA LEU A 35 -11.47 6.00 -1.81
C LEU A 35 -11.10 4.77 -1.00
N PHE A 36 -10.38 3.85 -1.60
CA PHE A 36 -9.68 2.78 -0.90
C PHE A 36 -8.21 2.75 -1.32
N VAL A 37 -7.41 1.97 -0.61
CA VAL A 37 -5.98 1.84 -0.90
C VAL A 37 -5.66 0.38 -1.23
N GLU A 38 -5.15 0.15 -2.45
CA GLU A 38 -4.52 -1.11 -2.83
C GLU A 38 -3.04 -1.08 -2.44
N CYS A 39 -2.52 -2.19 -1.93
CA CYS A 39 -1.13 -2.45 -1.64
C CYS A 39 -0.65 -3.67 -2.43
N ARG A 40 0.31 -3.47 -3.32
CA ARG A 40 0.84 -4.50 -4.22
C ARG A 40 2.34 -4.65 -4.10
N LEU A 41 2.79 -5.89 -3.96
CA LEU A 41 4.19 -6.28 -4.07
C LEU A 41 4.36 -7.28 -5.21
N TYR A 42 4.50 -6.77 -6.44
CA TYR A 42 4.58 -7.58 -7.66
C TYR A 42 3.56 -8.75 -7.65
N ASN A 43 4.02 -9.98 -7.84
CA ASN A 43 3.20 -11.19 -7.84
C ASN A 43 3.08 -11.85 -6.45
N LEU A 44 3.59 -11.21 -5.40
CA LEU A 44 3.62 -11.79 -4.06
C LEU A 44 2.37 -11.44 -3.26
N ILE A 45 1.91 -10.19 -3.40
CA ILE A 45 0.85 -9.58 -2.60
C ILE A 45 0.05 -8.65 -3.50
N ALA A 46 -1.27 -8.75 -3.44
CA ALA A 46 -2.22 -7.79 -3.98
C ALA A 46 -3.39 -7.75 -3.00
N GLU A 47 -3.45 -6.71 -2.18
CA GLU A 47 -4.33 -6.59 -1.02
C GLU A 47 -4.91 -5.18 -1.00
N GLU A 48 -6.10 -5.01 -0.45
CA GLU A 48 -6.78 -3.72 -0.41
C GLU A 48 -7.42 -3.46 0.97
N THR A 49 -7.62 -2.19 1.29
CA THR A 49 -8.40 -1.84 2.48
C THR A 49 -9.84 -2.31 2.30
N PRO A 50 -10.46 -2.96 3.29
CA PRO A 50 -11.75 -3.64 3.11
C PRO A 50 -12.94 -2.69 2.94
N LEU A 51 -12.76 -1.40 3.19
CA LEU A 51 -13.79 -0.38 3.07
C LEU A 51 -13.24 0.82 2.33
N SER A 52 -14.00 1.29 1.36
CA SER A 52 -13.84 2.62 0.79
C SER A 52 -14.32 3.67 1.80
N LEU A 53 -13.55 4.73 1.97
CA LEU A 53 -13.86 5.84 2.87
C LEU A 53 -14.16 7.11 2.06
N PRO A 54 -15.01 8.02 2.57
CA PRO A 54 -15.32 9.25 1.86
C PRO A 54 -14.05 10.05 1.54
N LYS A 55 -13.99 10.61 0.32
CA LYS A 55 -12.89 11.48 -0.13
C LYS A 55 -12.65 12.59 0.91
N PRO A 56 -11.44 12.71 1.47
CA PRO A 56 -11.14 13.77 2.42
C PRO A 56 -11.15 15.14 1.73
N ARG A 57 -11.45 16.19 2.48
CA ARG A 57 -11.16 17.56 2.03
C ARG A 57 -9.65 17.77 1.95
N CYS A 58 -9.21 18.77 1.21
CA CYS A 58 -7.80 19.14 1.14
C CYS A 58 -7.21 19.34 2.55
N GLY A 59 -6.10 18.66 2.84
CA GLY A 59 -5.41 18.67 4.12
C GLY A 59 -6.11 17.92 5.27
N GLN A 60 -7.29 17.33 5.02
CA GLN A 60 -7.98 16.48 5.99
C GLN A 60 -7.46 15.05 5.92
N TRP A 61 -7.34 14.41 7.09
CA TRP A 61 -7.00 13.00 7.21
C TRP A 61 -8.25 12.13 7.30
N ILE A 62 -8.24 11.00 6.61
CA ILE A 62 -9.10 9.84 6.84
C ILE A 62 -8.25 8.67 7.33
N HIS A 63 -8.84 7.80 8.14
CA HIS A 63 -8.10 6.74 8.84
C HIS A 63 -8.65 5.36 8.50
N TYR A 64 -7.86 4.55 7.81
CA TYR A 64 -8.18 3.16 7.50
C TYR A 64 -7.85 2.23 8.66
N ASN A 65 -6.73 2.49 9.37
CA ASN A 65 -6.22 1.65 10.45
C ASN A 65 -6.19 0.15 10.09
N TYR A 66 -5.84 -0.14 8.84
CA TYR A 66 -5.82 -1.49 8.29
C TYR A 66 -4.44 -2.12 8.49
N SER A 67 -4.39 -3.37 8.93
CA SER A 67 -3.15 -4.13 9.10
C SER A 67 -3.24 -5.42 8.31
N ASN A 68 -2.21 -5.69 7.51
CA ASN A 68 -2.01 -6.97 6.84
C ASN A 68 -0.69 -7.62 7.30
N VAL A 69 -0.69 -8.95 7.39
CA VAL A 69 0.46 -9.76 7.79
C VAL A 69 0.79 -10.77 6.70
N ILE A 70 1.98 -10.65 6.14
CA ILE A 70 2.53 -11.60 5.18
C ILE A 70 3.46 -12.56 5.92
N HIS A 71 3.09 -13.83 5.92
CA HIS A 71 3.92 -14.88 6.48
C HIS A 71 5.07 -15.23 5.53
N VAL A 72 6.29 -15.24 6.09
CA VAL A 72 7.54 -15.58 5.40
C VAL A 72 8.36 -16.59 6.22
N ASP A 73 7.69 -17.41 7.05
CA ASP A 73 8.32 -18.46 7.83
C ASP A 73 9.03 -19.50 6.94
N LYS A 74 10.07 -20.14 7.48
CA LYS A 74 10.94 -21.03 6.69
C LYS A 74 10.22 -22.31 6.29
N ALA A 75 9.29 -22.77 7.12
CA ALA A 75 8.63 -24.06 6.96
C ALA A 75 7.64 -24.04 5.80
N ASN A 76 6.83 -22.99 5.69
CA ASN A 76 5.68 -22.97 4.79
C ASN A 76 5.82 -21.96 3.64
N ASN A 77 6.69 -20.95 3.77
CA ASN A 77 6.74 -19.83 2.84
C ASN A 77 8.06 -19.73 2.07
N ARG A 78 8.70 -20.88 1.76
CA ARG A 78 9.99 -20.94 1.04
C ARG A 78 9.97 -20.15 -0.28
N ALA A 79 8.96 -20.32 -1.12
CA ALA A 79 8.86 -19.61 -2.39
C ALA A 79 8.82 -18.08 -2.22
N ARG A 80 8.05 -17.60 -1.23
CA ARG A 80 7.99 -16.17 -0.90
C ARG A 80 9.34 -15.64 -0.40
N ARG A 81 10.05 -16.42 0.44
CA ARG A 81 11.39 -16.04 0.92
C ARG A 81 12.41 -15.97 -0.21
N GLU A 82 12.40 -16.93 -1.13
CA GLU A 82 13.32 -16.91 -2.29
C GLU A 82 13.03 -15.72 -3.21
N TYR A 83 11.77 -15.34 -3.38
CA TYR A 83 11.39 -14.16 -4.14
C TYR A 83 11.86 -12.85 -3.47
N LEU A 84 11.62 -12.69 -2.17
CA LEU A 84 12.14 -11.54 -1.41
C LEU A 84 13.67 -11.47 -1.46
N LYS A 85 14.34 -12.63 -1.42
CA LYS A 85 15.79 -12.72 -1.57
C LYS A 85 16.24 -12.34 -2.99
N SER A 86 15.51 -12.72 -4.04
CA SER A 86 15.86 -12.35 -5.41
C SER A 86 15.71 -10.85 -5.66
N MET A 87 14.74 -10.18 -5.03
CA MET A 87 14.62 -8.72 -5.07
C MET A 87 15.88 -8.01 -4.55
N LEU A 88 16.50 -8.56 -3.49
CA LEU A 88 17.74 -8.02 -2.92
C LEU A 88 18.98 -8.31 -3.77
N LEU A 89 19.04 -9.50 -4.38
CA LEU A 89 20.23 -9.97 -5.10
C LEU A 89 20.24 -9.55 -6.59
N LYS A 90 19.08 -9.25 -7.16
CA LYS A 90 18.89 -9.01 -8.60
C LYS A 90 18.02 -7.76 -8.82
N PRO A 91 18.55 -6.57 -8.49
CA PRO A 91 17.80 -5.32 -8.48
C PRO A 91 17.25 -4.92 -9.86
N ASP A 92 17.91 -5.33 -10.94
CA ASP A 92 17.52 -4.98 -12.31
C ASP A 92 16.39 -5.86 -12.88
N LEU A 93 16.06 -6.95 -12.19
CA LEU A 93 15.12 -7.97 -12.69
C LEU A 93 13.74 -7.91 -12.02
N HIS A 94 13.64 -7.30 -10.85
CA HIS A 94 12.39 -7.26 -10.09
C HIS A 94 12.18 -5.87 -9.50
N PRO A 95 10.98 -5.28 -9.64
CA PRO A 95 10.60 -4.14 -8.83
C PRO A 95 10.62 -4.57 -7.36
N ASP A 96 11.36 -3.84 -6.55
CA ASP A 96 11.58 -4.08 -5.12
C ASP A 96 10.73 -3.18 -4.22
N SER A 97 9.88 -2.38 -4.85
CA SER A 97 9.02 -1.41 -4.18
C SER A 97 7.65 -2.02 -3.91
N LEU A 98 7.20 -1.86 -2.68
CA LEU A 98 5.79 -2.01 -2.31
C LEU A 98 5.04 -0.79 -2.86
N ARG A 99 4.10 -1.02 -3.77
CA ARG A 99 3.29 0.04 -4.36
C ARG A 99 1.97 0.17 -3.62
N PHE A 100 1.65 1.38 -3.23
CA PHE A 100 0.32 1.76 -2.78
C PHE A 100 -0.37 2.51 -3.90
N THR A 101 -1.62 2.14 -4.19
CA THR A 101 -2.47 2.83 -5.15
C THR A 101 -3.68 3.34 -4.39
N VAL A 102 -3.95 4.64 -4.49
CA VAL A 102 -5.23 5.20 -4.05
C VAL A 102 -6.20 5.04 -5.21
N VAL A 103 -7.33 4.39 -4.96
CA VAL A 103 -8.31 4.02 -5.98
C VAL A 103 -9.64 4.67 -5.66
N SER A 104 -10.29 5.26 -6.66
CA SER A 104 -11.66 5.75 -6.52
C SER A 104 -12.66 4.62 -6.73
N ASP A 105 -13.56 4.47 -5.78
CA ASP A 105 -14.66 3.51 -5.82
C ASP A 105 -15.96 4.25 -6.19
N PRO A 106 -16.63 3.87 -7.30
CA PRO A 106 -17.91 4.45 -7.66
C PRO A 106 -18.95 4.27 -6.55
N PRO A 107 -19.86 5.24 -6.34
CA PRO A 107 -20.94 5.09 -5.37
C PRO A 107 -21.89 3.96 -5.76
N ASP A 108 -22.72 3.51 -4.80
CA ASP A 108 -23.61 2.36 -4.95
C ASP A 108 -24.57 2.46 -6.16
N ASP A 109 -25.01 3.66 -6.51
CA ASP A 109 -25.88 3.94 -7.66
C ASP A 109 -25.12 3.97 -9.00
N GLN A 110 -23.79 3.95 -8.96
CA GLN A 110 -22.89 4.03 -10.11
C GLN A 110 -21.90 2.85 -10.19
N GLN A 111 -22.18 1.72 -9.55
CA GLN A 111 -21.33 0.50 -9.60
C GLN A 111 -21.13 -0.10 -11.01
N HIS A 112 -21.77 0.45 -12.04
CA HIS A 112 -21.51 0.11 -13.44
C HIS A 112 -20.24 0.79 -13.99
N LEU A 113 -19.70 1.79 -13.30
CA LEU A 113 -18.42 2.44 -13.62
C LEU A 113 -17.26 1.59 -13.12
N GLU A 114 -16.09 1.75 -13.74
CA GLU A 114 -14.86 1.10 -13.30
C GLU A 114 -14.20 1.89 -12.17
N CYS A 115 -13.46 1.19 -11.31
CA CYS A 115 -12.56 1.85 -10.37
C CYS A 115 -11.41 2.53 -11.11
N GLU A 116 -10.96 3.68 -10.61
CA GLU A 116 -9.86 4.44 -11.23
C GLU A 116 -8.70 4.65 -10.26
N ASP A 117 -7.47 4.43 -10.75
CA ASP A 117 -6.25 4.73 -10.01
C ASP A 117 -6.02 6.25 -10.00
N ILE A 118 -6.05 6.87 -8.81
CA ILE A 118 -5.96 8.34 -8.68
C ILE A 118 -4.64 8.83 -8.07
N GLY A 119 -3.84 7.93 -7.48
CA GLY A 119 -2.54 8.27 -6.89
C GLY A 119 -1.70 7.04 -6.58
N PHE A 120 -0.38 7.22 -6.53
CA PHE A 120 0.57 6.13 -6.28
C PHE A 120 1.64 6.58 -5.30
N ALA A 121 1.99 5.71 -4.35
CA ALA A 121 3.11 5.89 -3.45
C ALA A 121 3.92 4.59 -3.35
N TYR A 122 5.20 4.69 -2.98
CA TYR A 122 6.13 3.57 -3.02
C TYR A 122 6.98 3.48 -1.76
N VAL A 123 7.21 2.25 -1.29
CA VAL A 123 8.18 1.96 -0.21
C VAL A 123 9.18 0.94 -0.72
N SER A 124 10.46 1.29 -0.70
CA SER A 124 11.54 0.39 -1.10
C SER A 124 11.78 -0.68 -0.04
N LEU A 125 11.46 -1.94 -0.35
CA LEU A 125 11.81 -3.04 0.55
C LEU A 125 13.33 -3.21 0.64
N ARG A 126 14.06 -2.91 -0.45
CA ARG A 126 15.52 -3.00 -0.46
C ARG A 126 16.12 -2.07 0.59
N GLU A 127 15.66 -0.82 0.66
CA GLU A 127 16.13 0.14 1.67
C GLU A 127 15.87 -0.39 3.08
N ILE A 128 14.66 -0.88 3.36
CA ILE A 128 14.31 -1.51 4.64
C ILE A 128 15.30 -2.64 5.01
N PHE A 129 15.57 -3.54 4.06
CA PHE A 129 16.49 -4.66 4.28
C PHE A 129 17.95 -4.23 4.46
N GLN A 130 18.42 -3.24 3.69
CA GLN A 130 19.79 -2.75 3.74
C GLN A 130 20.05 -1.96 5.02
N GLU A 131 19.11 -1.10 5.40
CA GLU A 131 19.21 -0.30 6.62
C GLU A 131 18.90 -1.11 7.88
N GLN A 132 18.29 -2.29 7.74
CA GLN A 132 17.80 -3.11 8.84
C GLN A 132 16.89 -2.32 9.79
N ARG A 133 16.08 -1.44 9.22
CA ARG A 133 15.16 -0.56 9.96
C ARG A 133 13.76 -0.66 9.39
N ASP A 134 12.84 -0.82 10.32
CA ASP A 134 11.42 -0.73 10.09
C ASP A 134 11.02 0.71 9.71
N VAL A 135 10.15 0.86 8.72
CA VAL A 135 9.49 2.13 8.39
C VAL A 135 8.29 2.28 9.32
N ILE A 136 8.28 3.30 10.19
CA ILE A 136 7.25 3.49 11.23
C ILE A 136 6.66 4.89 11.10
N GLU A 137 5.33 4.95 10.97
CA GLU A 137 4.51 6.15 10.83
C GLU A 137 5.03 7.15 9.77
N GLN A 138 5.75 6.66 8.76
CA GLN A 138 6.32 7.51 7.72
C GLN A 138 5.26 7.96 6.72
N GLU A 139 5.15 9.27 6.52
CA GLU A 139 4.41 9.86 5.40
C GLU A 139 5.15 9.59 4.09
N ILE A 140 4.45 8.94 3.16
CA ILE A 140 4.91 8.74 1.77
C ILE A 140 4.01 9.52 0.81
N ASP A 141 4.65 10.10 -0.21
CA ASP A 141 4.04 10.87 -1.30
C ASP A 141 3.67 9.98 -2.49
#